data_AF-A0A9D8WP40-F1
#
_entry.id   AF-A0A9D8WP40-F1
#
_cell.length_a   1.000
_cell.length_b   1.000
_cell.length_c   1.000
_cell.angle_alpha   90.00
_cell.angle_beta   90.00
_cell.angle_gamma   90.00
#
_symmetry.space_group_name_H-M   'P 1'
#
loop_
_entity.id
_entity.type
_entity.pdbx_description
1 polymer ?
#
loop_
_entity_poly.entity_id
_entity_poly.type
_entity_poly.pdbx_seq_one_letter_code
_entity_poly.pdbx_strand_id
1 'polypeptide(L)'
;MKEIEVMVADATHEKYVDTILETITEAAKVRGTGIAKRTHEYLTTKMREAKAVIALDGDRFAGFSYIETWGNKQYVTTSGLIVHPDYRGLGLAKRIKDMTFTLARIRWPKAKIFSLTSGAAVMQMNTQLGYKPVTFADLTDDEAFWRGCEGCVNVDVLKRTERKYCICTGMLFDPEEHLPAKIPNEVLERIRKLEAPPTPQGGEGGKCQPENGSLYRKPLYQMADKTNYGLLKEFAANNRSHPTEAESIMWSFLRGKQLGVSFRRQQIIGDFIADFACLPSKLVIEIDGGYHQLPEQHISDEERTAWLNAQGLKVIRFTNEEIFGNIQEVINKIKAEI
;
A
#
# COMPACT_ATOMS: atom_id res chain seq x y z
N MET A 1 15.38 12.92 22.21
CA MET A 1 14.52 13.55 21.19
C MET A 1 13.19 12.85 21.25
N LYS A 2 12.07 13.57 21.36
CA LYS A 2 10.75 12.93 21.19
C LYS A 2 10.64 12.51 19.72
N GLU A 3 10.20 11.29 19.50
CA GLU A 3 10.15 10.67 18.18
C GLU A 3 8.90 11.16 17.46
N ILE A 4 9.07 11.88 16.34
CA ILE A 4 7.94 12.34 15.52
C ILE A 4 7.30 11.11 14.87
N GLU A 5 6.05 10.84 15.17
CA GLU A 5 5.30 9.71 14.65
C GLU A 5 4.66 10.09 13.31
N VAL A 6 4.66 9.16 12.35
CA VAL A 6 4.02 9.32 11.03
C VAL A 6 3.09 8.14 10.82
N MET A 7 1.79 8.40 10.72
CA MET A 7 0.76 7.36 10.74
C MET A 7 -0.38 7.68 9.77
N VAL A 8 -1.19 6.66 9.48
CA VAL A 8 -2.48 6.86 8.78
C VAL A 8 -3.43 7.54 9.74
N ALA A 9 -4.00 8.67 9.33
CA ALA A 9 -4.98 9.39 10.12
C ALA A 9 -6.33 8.66 10.14
N ASP A 10 -7.02 8.76 11.27
CA ASP A 10 -8.35 8.23 11.52
C ASP A 10 -9.29 9.32 12.07
N ALA A 11 -10.51 8.94 12.49
CA ALA A 11 -11.50 9.88 13.03
C ALA A 11 -11.02 10.65 14.27
N THR A 12 -10.11 10.10 15.08
CA THR A 12 -9.61 10.76 16.29
C THR A 12 -8.72 11.97 15.99
N HIS A 13 -8.22 12.05 14.76
CA HIS A 13 -7.36 13.12 14.27
C HIS A 13 -8.11 14.33 13.73
N GLU A 14 -9.45 14.30 13.70
CA GLU A 14 -10.31 15.41 13.25
C GLU A 14 -10.01 16.72 13.99
N LYS A 15 -9.59 16.64 15.26
CA LYS A 15 -9.15 17.78 16.08
C LYS A 15 -8.01 18.61 15.47
N TYR A 16 -7.25 18.07 14.51
CA TYR A 16 -6.14 18.75 13.86
C TYR A 16 -6.51 19.39 12.51
N VAL A 17 -7.74 19.19 12.00
CA VAL A 17 -8.13 19.62 10.66
C VAL A 17 -8.01 21.13 10.47
N ASP A 18 -8.42 21.92 11.45
CA ASP A 18 -8.32 23.38 11.35
C ASP A 18 -6.85 23.84 11.27
N THR A 19 -5.99 23.27 12.11
CA THR A 19 -4.53 23.51 12.07
C THR A 19 -3.92 23.10 10.73
N ILE A 20 -4.37 21.99 10.14
CA ILE A 20 -3.94 21.53 8.81
C ILE A 20 -4.34 22.56 7.74
N LEU A 21 -5.59 23.03 7.75
CA LEU A 21 -6.11 24.01 6.78
C LEU A 21 -5.39 25.36 6.89
N GLU A 22 -5.12 25.82 8.11
CA GLU A 22 -4.31 27.02 8.37
C GLU A 22 -2.89 26.84 7.81
N THR A 23 -2.23 25.72 8.13
CA THR A 23 -0.87 25.43 7.66
C THR A 23 -0.79 25.35 6.14
N ILE A 24 -1.79 24.75 5.48
CA ILE A 24 -1.90 24.71 4.00
C ILE A 24 -2.00 26.13 3.45
N THR A 25 -2.85 26.96 4.06
CA THR A 25 -3.09 28.35 3.61
C THR A 25 -1.83 29.20 3.75
N GLU A 26 -1.12 29.09 4.87
CA GLU A 26 0.14 29.80 5.10
C GLU A 26 1.25 29.34 4.15
N ALA A 27 1.39 28.03 3.94
CA ALA A 27 2.38 27.48 3.03
C ALA A 27 2.14 27.95 1.58
N ALA A 28 0.87 28.05 1.15
CA ALA A 28 0.50 28.56 -0.17
C ALA A 28 0.89 30.04 -0.34
N LYS A 29 0.63 30.88 0.68
CA LYS A 29 1.00 32.30 0.68
C LYS A 29 2.51 32.49 0.52
N VAL A 30 3.32 31.75 1.28
CA VAL A 30 4.78 31.86 1.24
C VAL A 30 5.36 31.42 -0.11
N ARG A 31 4.80 30.38 -0.72
CA ARG A 31 5.32 29.86 -2.01
C ARG A 31 4.90 30.68 -3.21
N GLY A 32 3.93 31.61 -3.07
CA GLY A 32 3.33 32.31 -4.20
C GLY A 32 2.62 31.38 -5.19
N THR A 33 2.34 30.14 -4.77
CA THR A 33 1.69 29.10 -5.59
C THR A 33 0.33 28.78 -5.00
N GLY A 34 -0.68 28.62 -5.85
CA GLY A 34 -2.01 28.25 -5.39
C GLY A 34 -2.08 26.78 -4.96
N ILE A 35 -2.27 26.52 -3.68
CA ILE A 35 -2.76 25.22 -3.21
C ILE A 35 -4.28 25.29 -3.23
N ALA A 36 -4.89 24.29 -3.86
CA ALA A 36 -6.33 24.15 -3.91
C ALA A 36 -6.91 24.13 -2.49
N LYS A 37 -7.85 25.04 -2.19
CA LYS A 37 -8.50 25.10 -0.88
C LYS A 37 -9.29 23.82 -0.61
N ARG A 38 -9.36 23.41 0.65
CA ARG A 38 -10.12 22.26 1.13
C ARG A 38 -11.04 22.71 2.25
N THR A 39 -12.17 22.04 2.41
CA THR A 39 -13.07 22.28 3.54
C THR A 39 -12.71 21.35 4.69
N HIS A 40 -13.18 21.70 5.88
CA HIS A 40 -13.01 20.87 7.07
C HIS A 40 -13.63 19.48 6.84
N GLU A 41 -14.88 19.45 6.38
CA GLU A 41 -15.63 18.21 6.12
C GLU A 41 -14.90 17.30 5.12
N TYR A 42 -14.26 17.92 4.11
CA TYR A 42 -13.51 17.18 3.11
C TYR A 42 -12.32 16.44 3.72
N LEU A 43 -11.49 17.12 4.52
CA LEU A 43 -10.34 16.48 5.15
C LEU A 43 -10.75 15.48 6.23
N THR A 44 -11.77 15.81 7.02
CA THR A 44 -12.37 14.88 7.99
C THR A 44 -12.81 13.59 7.31
N THR A 45 -13.48 13.69 6.15
CA THR A 45 -13.87 12.52 5.37
C THR A 45 -12.65 11.69 4.95
N LYS A 46 -11.56 12.32 4.49
CA LYS A 46 -10.33 11.59 4.13
C LYS A 46 -9.68 10.88 5.31
N MET A 47 -9.71 11.47 6.51
CA MET A 47 -9.23 10.81 7.73
C MET A 47 -10.10 9.61 8.09
N ARG A 48 -11.43 9.77 8.10
CA ARG A 48 -12.37 8.67 8.39
C ARG A 48 -12.26 7.52 7.39
N GLU A 49 -12.00 7.84 6.13
CA GLU A 49 -11.79 6.84 5.07
C GLU A 49 -10.40 6.20 5.10
N ALA A 50 -9.50 6.56 6.03
CA ALA A 50 -8.10 6.12 6.07
C ALA A 50 -7.34 6.44 4.77
N LYS A 51 -7.60 7.63 4.22
CA LYS A 51 -6.96 8.18 3.01
C LYS A 51 -6.09 9.39 3.33
N ALA A 52 -5.73 9.58 4.59
CA ALA A 52 -4.87 10.68 5.03
C ALA A 52 -3.72 10.13 5.88
N VAL A 53 -2.58 10.81 5.83
CA VAL A 53 -1.39 10.55 6.63
C VAL A 53 -1.10 11.80 7.43
N ILE A 54 -0.89 11.64 8.72
CA ILE A 54 -0.59 12.71 9.66
C ILE A 54 0.72 12.41 10.38
N ALA A 55 1.47 13.48 10.69
CA ALA A 55 2.66 13.41 11.51
C ALA A 55 2.48 14.24 12.78
N LEU A 56 2.85 13.66 13.92
CA LEU A 56 2.66 14.26 15.25
C LEU A 56 3.95 14.17 16.09
N ASP A 57 4.22 15.21 16.88
CA ASP A 57 5.19 15.20 17.98
C ASP A 57 4.40 15.28 19.30
N GLY A 58 4.03 14.11 19.85
CA GLY A 58 3.02 14.03 20.91
C GLY A 58 1.67 14.57 20.42
N ASP A 59 1.14 15.59 21.07
CA ASP A 59 -0.10 16.27 20.65
C ASP A 59 0.13 17.43 19.67
N ARG A 60 1.36 17.66 19.21
CA ARG A 60 1.66 18.75 18.27
C ARG A 60 1.60 18.28 16.83
N PHE A 61 0.84 19.00 16.00
CA PHE A 61 0.82 18.78 14.56
C PHE A 61 2.19 19.09 13.92
N ALA A 62 2.73 18.12 13.16
CA ALA A 62 4.03 18.26 12.49
C ALA A 62 3.94 18.21 10.96
N GLY A 63 2.94 17.52 10.39
CA GLY A 63 2.74 17.48 8.94
C GLY A 63 1.56 16.62 8.49
N PHE A 64 1.19 16.74 7.22
CA PHE A 64 0.00 16.10 6.66
C PHE A 64 0.17 15.82 5.17
N SER A 65 -0.55 14.81 4.67
CA SER A 65 -0.75 14.52 3.26
C SER A 65 -1.99 13.64 3.13
N TYR A 66 -2.65 13.64 1.98
CA TYR A 66 -3.84 12.81 1.77
C TYR A 66 -3.95 12.31 0.33
N ILE A 67 -4.83 11.34 0.12
CA ILE A 67 -5.01 10.62 -1.14
C ILE A 67 -6.35 10.99 -1.75
N GLU A 68 -6.35 11.21 -3.06
CA GLU A 68 -7.55 11.36 -3.89
C GLU A 68 -7.55 10.31 -5.00
N THR A 69 -8.74 9.94 -5.44
CA THR A 69 -8.98 8.89 -6.43
C THR A 69 -9.86 9.47 -7.52
N TRP A 70 -9.52 9.25 -8.79
CA TRP A 70 -10.18 9.85 -9.96
C TRP A 70 -10.40 8.82 -11.07
N GLY A 71 -11.28 9.13 -12.03
CA GLY A 71 -11.47 8.28 -13.22
C GLY A 71 -11.80 6.84 -12.85
N ASN A 72 -12.81 6.66 -12.00
CA ASN A 72 -13.19 5.38 -11.38
C ASN A 72 -12.17 4.72 -10.44
N LYS A 73 -11.10 5.43 -10.05
CA LYS A 73 -9.86 5.13 -9.26
C LYS A 73 -8.67 4.57 -10.06
N GLN A 74 -8.78 4.54 -11.41
CA GLN A 74 -7.67 4.22 -12.33
C GLN A 74 -6.45 5.11 -12.03
N TYR A 75 -6.73 6.30 -11.50
CA TYR A 75 -5.74 7.27 -11.09
C TYR A 75 -5.86 7.65 -9.62
N VAL A 76 -4.71 7.73 -8.97
CA VAL A 76 -4.58 8.16 -7.59
C VAL A 76 -3.65 9.36 -7.51
N THR A 77 -4.00 10.35 -6.70
CA THR A 77 -3.11 11.49 -6.43
C THR A 77 -2.74 11.56 -4.96
N THR A 78 -1.47 11.88 -4.70
CA THR A 78 -1.02 12.26 -3.37
C THR A 78 -0.99 13.79 -3.29
N SER A 79 -1.88 14.34 -2.48
CA SER A 79 -2.19 15.77 -2.40
C SER A 79 -1.93 16.31 -1.00
N GLY A 80 -1.80 17.64 -0.90
CA GLY A 80 -1.74 18.32 0.40
C GLY A 80 -0.50 18.05 1.24
N LEU A 81 0.62 17.64 0.63
CA LEU A 81 1.87 17.43 1.36
C LEU A 81 2.36 18.74 1.98
N ILE A 82 2.25 18.82 3.30
CA ILE A 82 2.70 19.96 4.11
C ILE A 82 3.47 19.49 5.34
N VAL A 83 4.44 20.31 5.74
CA VAL A 83 5.20 20.15 6.98
C VAL A 83 5.19 21.49 7.69
N HIS A 84 4.78 21.46 8.96
CA HIS A 84 4.74 22.63 9.82
C HIS A 84 6.14 23.26 9.92
N PRO A 85 6.30 24.60 9.87
CA PRO A 85 7.59 25.28 9.80
C PRO A 85 8.63 24.79 10.81
N ASP A 86 8.23 24.59 12.07
CA ASP A 86 9.09 24.10 13.16
C ASP A 86 9.75 22.73 12.90
N TYR A 87 9.20 21.91 12.00
CA TYR A 87 9.66 20.54 11.72
C TYR A 87 10.29 20.39 10.33
N ARG A 88 10.52 21.49 9.62
CA ARG A 88 11.20 21.47 8.31
C ARG A 88 12.69 21.16 8.48
N GLY A 89 13.30 20.57 7.45
CA GLY A 89 14.71 20.18 7.46
C GLY A 89 15.01 18.86 8.19
N LEU A 90 14.01 18.26 8.86
CA LEU A 90 14.16 16.99 9.60
C LEU A 90 13.85 15.74 8.75
N GLY A 91 13.73 15.88 7.42
CA GLY A 91 13.34 14.78 6.53
C GLY A 91 11.87 14.33 6.64
N LEU A 92 11.05 15.03 7.43
CA LEU A 92 9.66 14.64 7.71
C LEU A 92 8.77 14.60 6.45
N ALA A 93 8.97 15.53 5.51
CA ALA A 93 8.22 15.56 4.26
C ALA A 93 8.40 14.26 3.45
N LYS A 94 9.61 13.70 3.44
CA LYS A 94 9.91 12.43 2.78
C LYS A 94 9.19 11.29 3.46
N ARG A 95 9.25 11.22 4.81
CA ARG A 95 8.55 10.18 5.60
C ARG A 95 7.04 10.18 5.35
N ILE A 96 6.41 11.36 5.35
CA ILE A 96 4.98 11.51 5.06
C ILE A 96 4.66 11.09 3.62
N LYS A 97 5.49 11.52 2.65
CA LYS A 97 5.30 11.21 1.23
C LYS A 97 5.46 9.72 0.95
N ASP A 98 6.49 9.08 1.51
CA ASP A 98 6.74 7.64 1.41
C ASP A 98 5.54 6.87 1.98
N MET A 99 5.05 7.22 3.18
CA MET A 99 3.87 6.60 3.78
C MET A 99 2.60 6.79 2.93
N THR A 100 2.36 8.01 2.43
CA THR A 100 1.19 8.30 1.59
C THR A 100 1.26 7.54 0.27
N PHE A 101 2.43 7.45 -0.36
CA PHE A 101 2.63 6.68 -1.58
C PHE A 101 2.43 5.19 -1.35
N THR A 102 3.01 4.64 -0.29
CA THR A 102 2.81 3.24 0.12
C THR A 102 1.34 2.94 0.35
N LEU A 103 0.64 3.80 1.11
CA LEU A 103 -0.80 3.67 1.35
C LEU A 103 -1.59 3.67 0.03
N ALA A 104 -1.24 4.54 -0.91
CA ALA A 104 -1.84 4.58 -2.25
C ALA A 104 -1.58 3.28 -3.04
N ARG A 105 -0.34 2.76 -3.02
CA ARG A 105 0.04 1.50 -3.70
C ARG A 105 -0.66 0.28 -3.10
N ILE A 106 -0.86 0.24 -1.80
CA ILE A 106 -1.55 -0.87 -1.12
C ILE A 106 -3.05 -0.85 -1.44
N ARG A 107 -3.67 0.33 -1.35
CA ARG A 107 -5.12 0.45 -1.58
C ARG A 107 -5.51 0.38 -3.04
N TRP A 108 -4.64 0.84 -3.94
CA TRP A 108 -4.85 0.87 -5.38
C TRP A 108 -3.62 0.35 -6.15
N PRO A 109 -3.34 -0.97 -6.10
CA PRO A 109 -2.11 -1.56 -6.63
C PRO A 109 -1.96 -1.51 -8.16
N LYS A 110 -3.02 -1.31 -8.95
CA LYS A 110 -2.88 -1.05 -10.40
C LYS A 110 -3.12 0.39 -10.79
N ALA A 111 -3.57 1.24 -9.88
CA ALA A 111 -3.80 2.62 -10.23
C ALA A 111 -2.46 3.31 -10.55
N LYS A 112 -2.49 4.12 -11.59
CA LYS A 112 -1.40 5.05 -11.88
C LYS A 112 -1.43 6.13 -10.81
N ILE A 113 -0.29 6.41 -10.21
CA ILE A 113 -0.21 7.44 -9.18
C ILE A 113 0.41 8.68 -9.80
N PHE A 114 -0.29 9.79 -9.78
CA PHE A 114 0.21 11.01 -10.36
C PHE A 114 0.32 12.15 -9.35
N SER A 115 1.19 13.10 -9.67
CA SER A 115 1.52 14.23 -8.82
C SER A 115 1.73 15.47 -9.66
N LEU A 116 1.03 16.54 -9.30
CA LEU A 116 1.29 17.89 -9.80
C LEU A 116 2.11 18.65 -8.76
N THR A 117 3.26 19.19 -9.17
CA THR A 117 4.07 20.01 -8.27
C THR A 117 4.87 21.06 -9.03
N SER A 118 5.08 22.22 -8.43
CA SER A 118 6.06 23.22 -8.88
C SER A 118 7.34 23.23 -8.02
N GLY A 119 7.37 22.44 -6.93
CA GLY A 119 8.45 22.46 -5.95
C GLY A 119 9.52 21.40 -6.21
N ALA A 120 10.78 21.82 -6.33
CA ALA A 120 11.93 20.93 -6.58
C ALA A 120 12.07 19.81 -5.54
N ALA A 121 11.82 20.09 -4.26
CA ALA A 121 11.87 19.06 -3.21
C ALA A 121 10.86 17.93 -3.45
N VAL A 122 9.65 18.27 -3.89
CA VAL A 122 8.61 17.25 -4.20
C VAL A 122 8.94 16.51 -5.48
N MET A 123 9.51 17.19 -6.49
CA MET A 123 9.97 16.52 -7.71
C MET A 123 11.07 15.50 -7.39
N GLN A 124 12.05 15.84 -6.57
CA GLN A 124 13.10 14.90 -6.14
C GLN A 124 12.53 13.70 -5.39
N MET A 125 11.60 13.92 -4.46
CA MET A 125 10.92 12.83 -3.73
C MET A 125 10.12 11.94 -4.69
N ASN A 126 9.39 12.54 -5.63
CA ASN A 126 8.64 11.80 -6.65
C ASN A 126 9.58 10.96 -7.52
N THR A 127 10.69 11.52 -8.01
CA THR A 127 11.68 10.78 -8.81
C THR A 127 12.26 9.58 -8.03
N GLN A 128 12.57 9.75 -6.74
CA GLN A 128 13.05 8.64 -5.89
C GLN A 128 12.01 7.52 -5.73
N LEU A 129 10.73 7.86 -5.79
CA LEU A 129 9.62 6.90 -5.74
C LEU A 129 9.28 6.30 -7.11
N GLY A 130 10.06 6.60 -8.16
CA GLY A 130 9.86 6.07 -9.52
C GLY A 130 8.90 6.87 -10.39
N TYR A 131 8.47 8.07 -9.98
CA TYR A 131 7.66 8.89 -10.86
C TYR A 131 8.49 9.43 -12.02
N LYS A 132 7.94 9.39 -13.22
CA LYS A 132 8.52 9.97 -14.43
C LYS A 132 7.76 11.25 -14.82
N PRO A 133 8.44 12.29 -15.32
CA PRO A 133 7.75 13.44 -15.90
C PRO A 133 6.88 13.01 -17.08
N VAL A 134 5.65 13.52 -17.15
CA VAL A 134 4.70 13.26 -18.24
C VAL A 134 3.99 14.55 -18.64
N THR A 135 3.26 14.51 -19.77
CA THR A 135 2.42 15.62 -20.17
C THR A 135 1.10 15.60 -19.40
N PHE A 136 0.37 16.72 -19.40
CA PHE A 136 -0.92 16.79 -18.70
C PHE A 136 -1.99 15.90 -19.33
N ALA A 137 -1.85 15.59 -20.62
CA ALA A 137 -2.70 14.65 -21.34
C ALA A 137 -2.56 13.21 -20.82
N ASP A 138 -1.43 12.87 -20.19
CA ASP A 138 -1.15 11.54 -19.65
C ASP A 138 -1.67 11.34 -18.21
N LEU A 139 -2.23 12.40 -17.59
CA LEU A 139 -2.62 12.38 -16.17
C LEU A 139 -4.05 11.88 -15.97
N THR A 140 -5.05 12.68 -16.33
CA THR A 140 -6.47 12.34 -16.20
C THR A 140 -7.31 13.34 -17.01
N ASP A 141 -8.40 12.86 -17.58
CA ASP A 141 -9.44 13.67 -18.22
C ASP A 141 -10.59 14.04 -17.25
N ASP A 142 -10.53 13.59 -16.00
CA ASP A 142 -11.56 13.80 -14.99
C ASP A 142 -11.73 15.28 -14.60
N GLU A 143 -12.86 15.87 -15.01
CA GLU A 143 -13.24 17.25 -14.68
C GLU A 143 -13.27 17.55 -13.17
N ALA A 144 -13.62 16.57 -12.34
CA ALA A 144 -13.65 16.75 -10.89
C ALA A 144 -12.24 16.99 -10.31
N PHE A 145 -11.22 16.34 -10.88
CA PHE A 145 -9.83 16.61 -10.53
C PHE A 145 -9.44 18.05 -10.92
N TRP A 146 -9.75 18.44 -12.16
CA TRP A 146 -9.36 19.75 -12.69
C TRP A 146 -10.07 20.92 -12.00
N ARG A 147 -11.30 20.72 -11.49
CA ARG A 147 -11.97 21.68 -10.59
C ARG A 147 -11.15 21.98 -9.34
N GLY A 148 -10.36 21.03 -8.86
CA GLY A 148 -9.39 21.27 -7.78
C GLY A 148 -8.40 22.39 -8.11
N CYS A 149 -8.03 22.57 -9.37
CA CYS A 149 -7.12 23.63 -9.79
C CYS A 149 -7.77 25.02 -9.87
N GLU A 150 -9.10 25.15 -9.77
CA GLU A 150 -9.81 26.43 -9.91
C GLU A 150 -9.45 27.46 -8.84
N GLY A 151 -9.09 26.99 -7.64
CA GLY A 151 -8.63 27.84 -6.55
C GLY A 151 -7.17 28.29 -6.65
N CYS A 152 -6.45 27.89 -7.71
CA CYS A 152 -5.03 28.22 -7.88
C CYS A 152 -4.84 29.56 -8.59
N VAL A 153 -3.83 30.34 -8.18
CA VAL A 153 -3.44 31.60 -8.83
C VAL A 153 -3.08 31.43 -10.32
N ASN A 154 -2.64 30.23 -10.72
CA ASN A 154 -2.23 29.90 -12.09
C ASN A 154 -3.35 29.21 -12.90
N VAL A 155 -4.60 29.22 -12.43
CA VAL A 155 -5.73 28.60 -13.14
C VAL A 155 -5.93 29.19 -14.53
N ASP A 156 -5.58 30.47 -14.73
CA ASP A 156 -5.61 31.16 -16.01
C ASP A 156 -4.72 30.47 -17.06
N VAL A 157 -3.53 30.00 -16.66
CA VAL A 157 -2.61 29.26 -17.53
C VAL A 157 -3.24 27.95 -17.96
N LEU A 158 -3.82 27.21 -17.02
CA LEU A 158 -4.48 25.94 -17.30
C LEU A 158 -5.66 26.13 -18.26
N LYS A 159 -6.46 27.19 -18.09
CA LYS A 159 -7.62 27.51 -18.93
C LYS A 159 -7.20 27.92 -20.34
N ARG A 160 -6.28 28.88 -20.48
CA ARG A 160 -5.88 29.40 -21.81
C ARG A 160 -5.13 28.39 -22.67
N THR A 161 -4.54 27.37 -22.03
CA THR A 161 -3.80 26.30 -22.72
C THR A 161 -4.65 25.06 -22.96
N GLU A 162 -5.94 25.10 -22.61
CA GLU A 162 -6.84 23.93 -22.70
C GLU A 162 -6.24 22.71 -21.98
N ARG A 163 -5.63 22.92 -20.81
CA ARG A 163 -4.97 21.89 -19.98
C ARG A 163 -3.75 21.21 -20.61
N LYS A 164 -3.20 21.75 -21.69
CA LYS A 164 -1.97 21.19 -22.29
C LYS A 164 -0.76 21.36 -21.38
N TYR A 165 -0.67 22.43 -20.61
CA TYR A 165 0.41 22.67 -19.65
C TYR A 165 0.05 23.71 -18.58
N CYS A 166 0.78 23.68 -17.47
CA CYS A 166 0.71 24.66 -16.39
C CYS A 166 2.12 24.91 -15.84
N ILE A 167 2.26 25.79 -14.84
CA ILE A 167 3.50 25.96 -14.07
C ILE A 167 3.87 24.69 -13.31
N CYS A 168 2.89 23.86 -12.95
CA CYS A 168 3.13 22.56 -12.32
C CYS A 168 3.73 21.57 -13.32
N THR A 169 4.71 20.79 -12.87
CA THR A 169 5.19 19.61 -13.56
C THR A 169 4.28 18.43 -13.24
N GLY A 170 3.78 17.77 -14.28
CA GLY A 170 3.08 16.50 -14.17
C GLY A 170 4.08 15.36 -14.04
N MET A 171 3.91 14.53 -13.02
CA MET A 171 4.71 13.33 -12.83
C MET A 171 3.80 12.13 -12.58
N LEU A 172 4.12 11.01 -13.20
CA LEU A 172 3.33 9.78 -13.18
C LEU A 172 4.19 8.60 -12.74
N PHE A 173 3.68 7.84 -11.79
CA PHE A 173 4.13 6.51 -11.47
C PHE A 173 3.16 5.51 -12.09
N ASP A 174 3.66 4.73 -13.04
CA ASP A 174 2.92 3.63 -13.64
C ASP A 174 3.39 2.30 -13.04
N PRO A 175 2.54 1.56 -12.31
CA PRO A 175 2.95 0.30 -11.71
C PRO A 175 3.32 -0.79 -12.74
N GLU A 176 2.78 -0.74 -13.96
CA GLU A 176 3.07 -1.74 -14.99
C GLU A 176 4.45 -1.51 -15.63
N GLU A 177 4.88 -0.25 -15.75
CA GLU A 177 6.24 0.08 -16.22
C GLU A 177 7.34 -0.21 -15.18
N HIS A 178 6.97 -0.34 -13.91
CA HIS A 178 7.90 -0.56 -12.79
C HIS A 178 7.95 -2.02 -12.31
N LEU A 179 7.31 -2.95 -13.02
CA LEU A 179 7.69 -4.37 -12.99
C LEU A 179 9.11 -4.50 -13.57
N PRO A 180 9.96 -5.43 -13.07
CA PRO A 180 11.37 -5.47 -13.48
C PRO A 180 11.46 -5.55 -14.99
N ALA A 181 12.18 -4.58 -15.57
CA ALA A 181 12.33 -4.39 -17.00
C ALA A 181 12.52 -5.75 -17.71
N LYS A 182 11.68 -6.03 -18.72
CA LYS A 182 11.82 -7.24 -19.53
C LYS A 182 13.24 -7.26 -20.11
N ILE A 183 14.06 -8.19 -19.63
CA ILE A 183 15.39 -8.45 -20.19
C ILE A 183 15.18 -8.85 -21.66
N PRO A 184 15.83 -8.20 -22.64
CA PRO A 184 15.70 -8.56 -24.04
C PRO A 184 15.98 -10.06 -24.23
N ASN A 185 15.17 -10.75 -25.04
CA ASN A 185 15.26 -12.21 -25.20
C ASN A 185 16.66 -12.69 -25.63
N GLU A 186 17.39 -11.87 -26.40
CA GLU A 186 18.77 -12.13 -26.82
C GLU A 186 19.76 -12.23 -25.65
N VAL A 187 19.51 -11.47 -24.57
CA VAL A 187 20.35 -11.48 -23.36
C VAL A 187 20.02 -12.70 -22.50
N LEU A 188 18.75 -13.10 -22.42
CA LEU A 188 18.30 -14.32 -21.73
C LEU A 188 18.87 -15.60 -22.40
N GLU A 189 18.94 -15.64 -23.73
CA GLU A 189 19.54 -16.77 -24.44
C GLU A 189 21.06 -16.88 -24.24
N ARG A 190 21.76 -15.75 -24.13
CA ARG A 190 23.19 -15.73 -23.81
C ARG A 190 23.47 -16.30 -22.42
N ILE A 191 22.65 -15.96 -21.42
CA ILE A 191 22.79 -16.44 -20.05
C ILE A 191 22.56 -17.97 -19.98
N ARG A 192 21.53 -18.48 -20.67
CA ARG A 192 21.24 -19.94 -20.70
C ARG A 192 22.35 -20.79 -21.33
N LYS A 193 23.11 -20.24 -22.27
CA LYS A 193 24.26 -20.94 -22.89
C LYS A 193 25.50 -20.97 -22.00
N LEU A 194 25.59 -20.09 -21.00
CA LEU A 194 26.72 -20.00 -20.08
C LEU A 194 26.57 -20.91 -18.83
N GLU A 195 25.36 -21.39 -18.54
CA GLU A 195 25.03 -22.11 -17.29
C GLU A 195 24.85 -23.64 -17.45
N ALA A 196 25.34 -24.26 -18.52
CA ALA A 196 25.35 -25.73 -18.60
C ALA A 196 26.47 -26.29 -17.69
N PRO A 197 26.18 -27.11 -16.66
CA PRO A 197 27.18 -27.54 -15.69
C PRO A 197 27.95 -28.81 -16.13
N PRO A 198 29.24 -28.97 -15.78
CA PRO A 198 29.92 -30.26 -15.83
C PRO A 198 29.57 -31.12 -14.59
N THR A 199 29.51 -32.44 -14.80
CA THR A 199 29.18 -33.49 -13.81
C THR A 199 30.30 -33.73 -12.75
N PRO A 200 29.99 -34.35 -11.58
CA PRO A 200 30.68 -34.12 -10.30
C PRO A 200 31.74 -35.17 -9.92
N GLN A 201 32.63 -34.81 -8.98
CA GLN A 201 33.40 -35.75 -8.14
C GLN A 201 33.60 -35.22 -6.71
N GLY A 202 33.31 -36.09 -5.71
CA GLY A 202 33.75 -36.10 -4.28
C GLY A 202 33.19 -35.00 -3.37
N GLY A 203 32.51 -35.23 -2.24
CA GLY A 203 32.84 -36.08 -1.07
C GLY A 203 33.71 -35.27 -0.08
N GLU A 204 33.46 -35.10 1.22
CA GLU A 204 32.58 -35.72 2.20
C GLU A 204 32.33 -34.76 3.40
N GLY A 205 31.25 -34.98 4.15
CA GLY A 205 31.00 -34.32 5.43
C GLY A 205 29.53 -34.41 5.87
N GLY A 206 29.05 -35.62 6.18
CA GLY A 206 27.70 -35.86 6.70
C GLY A 206 27.57 -35.54 8.19
N LYS A 207 26.39 -35.57 8.85
CA LYS A 207 24.97 -35.69 8.45
C LYS A 207 24.16 -35.49 9.75
N CYS A 208 23.09 -34.69 9.70
CA CYS A 208 21.85 -35.00 10.41
C CYS A 208 20.74 -34.90 9.36
N GLN A 209 20.11 -36.04 9.04
CA GLN A 209 19.06 -36.15 8.04
C GLN A 209 17.69 -35.95 8.71
N PRO A 210 16.76 -35.24 8.07
CA PRO A 210 15.35 -35.59 8.09
C PRO A 210 15.03 -36.41 6.83
N GLU A 211 14.19 -37.41 7.04
CA GLU A 211 13.83 -38.43 6.07
C GLU A 211 12.85 -37.88 5.03
N ASN A 212 13.08 -38.27 3.78
CA ASN A 212 12.20 -38.11 2.62
C ASN A 212 11.94 -36.68 2.08
N GLY A 213 12.93 -36.18 1.34
CA GLY A 213 12.71 -35.70 -0.04
C GLY A 213 11.81 -34.47 -0.23
N SER A 214 12.23 -33.31 0.27
CA SER A 214 11.68 -32.02 -0.18
C SER A 214 12.85 -31.10 -0.54
N LEU A 215 12.95 -30.75 -1.82
CA LEU A 215 13.89 -29.73 -2.30
C LEU A 215 13.73 -28.48 -1.45
N TYR A 216 14.85 -27.95 -0.97
CA TYR A 216 14.97 -26.68 -0.23
C TYR A 216 14.18 -25.54 -0.93
N ARG A 217 12.90 -25.37 -0.60
CA ARG A 217 12.16 -24.14 -0.87
C ARG A 217 12.53 -23.15 0.23
N LYS A 218 13.06 -21.99 -0.14
CA LYS A 218 13.23 -20.84 0.78
C LYS A 218 11.92 -20.61 1.55
N PRO A 219 11.96 -20.20 2.83
CA PRO A 219 10.75 -19.86 3.56
C PRO A 219 9.94 -18.77 2.83
N LEU A 220 8.63 -18.98 2.66
CA LEU A 220 7.73 -18.11 1.89
C LEU A 220 7.73 -16.62 2.31
N TYR A 221 8.21 -16.30 3.52
CA TYR A 221 8.37 -14.92 3.99
C TYR A 221 9.60 -14.20 3.39
N GLN A 222 10.58 -14.92 2.83
CA GLN A 222 11.80 -14.34 2.25
C GLN A 222 11.62 -13.88 0.78
N MET A 223 10.40 -14.00 0.25
CA MET A 223 10.05 -13.59 -1.12
C MET A 223 9.50 -12.16 -1.22
N ALA A 224 9.22 -11.51 -0.09
CA ALA A 224 8.93 -10.08 -0.05
C ALA A 224 10.20 -9.27 -0.31
N ASP A 225 10.10 -8.13 -1.00
CA ASP A 225 11.19 -7.14 -1.02
C ASP A 225 11.56 -6.79 0.44
N LYS A 226 12.87 -6.67 0.75
CA LYS A 226 13.35 -6.31 2.10
C LYS A 226 12.70 -5.03 2.64
N THR A 227 12.36 -4.11 1.74
CA THR A 227 11.69 -2.85 2.07
C THR A 227 10.20 -3.06 2.37
N ASN A 228 9.51 -3.89 1.58
CA ASN A 228 8.10 -4.23 1.79
C ASN A 228 7.89 -5.04 3.08
N TYR A 229 8.81 -5.94 3.40
CA TYR A 229 8.69 -6.80 4.58
C TYR A 229 8.62 -6.01 5.90
N GLY A 230 9.41 -4.93 6.02
CA GLY A 230 9.38 -4.07 7.21
C GLY A 230 8.01 -3.43 7.45
N LEU A 231 7.41 -2.89 6.39
CA LEU A 231 6.09 -2.26 6.43
C LEU A 231 4.97 -3.28 6.66
N LEU A 232 5.00 -4.41 5.94
CA LEU A 232 4.03 -5.50 6.14
C LEU A 232 4.09 -6.04 7.58
N LYS A 233 5.27 -6.01 8.22
CA LYS A 233 5.43 -6.40 9.62
C LYS A 233 4.76 -5.43 10.59
N GLU A 234 4.84 -4.12 10.34
CA GLU A 234 4.12 -3.11 11.11
C GLU A 234 2.61 -3.24 10.92
N PHE A 235 2.12 -3.38 9.70
CA PHE A 235 0.69 -3.59 9.42
C PHE A 235 0.18 -4.90 10.04
N ALA A 236 0.92 -5.99 9.90
CA ALA A 236 0.55 -7.25 10.53
C ALA A 236 0.55 -7.14 12.07
N ALA A 237 1.38 -6.30 12.66
CA ALA A 237 1.32 -6.01 14.09
C ALA A 237 0.06 -5.20 14.45
N ASN A 238 -0.23 -4.14 13.68
CA ASN A 238 -1.41 -3.31 13.88
C ASN A 238 -2.73 -4.08 13.71
N ASN A 239 -2.85 -4.91 12.67
CA ASN A 239 -4.04 -5.74 12.45
C ASN A 239 -4.22 -6.79 13.56
N ARG A 240 -3.13 -7.27 14.18
CA ARG A 240 -3.24 -8.18 15.34
C ARG A 240 -3.74 -7.47 16.61
N SER A 241 -3.44 -6.18 16.77
CA SER A 241 -3.94 -5.37 17.90
C SER A 241 -5.34 -4.82 17.64
N HIS A 242 -5.74 -4.65 16.38
CA HIS A 242 -7.02 -4.08 15.97
C HIS A 242 -7.79 -5.01 15.01
N PRO A 243 -8.10 -6.26 15.40
CA PRO A 243 -8.85 -7.19 14.54
C PRO A 243 -10.30 -6.74 14.38
N THR A 244 -10.92 -7.09 13.25
CA THR A 244 -12.38 -6.98 13.11
C THR A 244 -13.11 -7.93 14.08
N GLU A 245 -14.41 -7.71 14.27
CA GLU A 245 -15.23 -8.58 15.12
C GLU A 245 -15.27 -10.02 14.57
N ALA A 246 -15.42 -10.18 13.26
CA ALA A 246 -15.38 -11.49 12.60
C ALA A 246 -14.02 -12.18 12.73
N GLU A 247 -12.90 -11.46 12.57
CA GLU A 247 -11.55 -11.99 12.83
C GLU A 247 -11.36 -12.40 14.30
N SER A 248 -11.90 -11.62 15.23
CA SER A 248 -11.81 -11.91 16.66
C SER A 248 -12.56 -13.21 17.01
N ILE A 249 -13.77 -13.36 16.48
CA ILE A 249 -14.58 -14.57 16.62
C ILE A 249 -13.82 -15.76 16.00
N MET A 250 -13.42 -15.67 14.74
CA MET A 250 -12.68 -16.73 14.06
C MET A 250 -11.41 -17.13 14.82
N TRP A 251 -10.64 -16.16 15.31
CA TRP A 251 -9.43 -16.43 16.07
C TRP A 251 -9.68 -17.22 17.36
N SER A 252 -10.81 -16.97 18.03
CA SER A 252 -11.16 -17.70 19.26
C SER A 252 -11.27 -19.22 19.03
N PHE A 253 -11.65 -19.65 17.83
CA PHE A 253 -11.76 -21.06 17.43
C PHE A 253 -10.48 -21.62 16.79
N LEU A 254 -9.64 -20.79 16.16
CA LEU A 254 -8.40 -21.24 15.51
C LEU A 254 -7.19 -21.29 16.46
N ARG A 255 -7.19 -20.48 17.54
CA ARG A 255 -6.07 -20.38 18.48
C ARG A 255 -5.87 -21.67 19.28
N GLY A 256 -4.63 -21.91 19.71
CA GLY A 256 -4.33 -22.97 20.68
C GLY A 256 -4.43 -24.40 20.14
N LYS A 257 -4.35 -24.59 18.81
CA LYS A 257 -4.47 -25.90 18.14
C LYS A 257 -5.80 -26.61 18.43
N GLN A 258 -6.89 -25.87 18.63
CA GLN A 258 -8.22 -26.44 18.84
C GLN A 258 -8.71 -27.32 17.67
N LEU A 259 -8.14 -27.13 16.47
CA LEU A 259 -8.40 -27.95 15.28
C LEU A 259 -7.29 -28.99 15.01
N GLY A 260 -6.42 -29.30 15.99
CA GLY A 260 -5.30 -30.23 15.84
C GLY A 260 -4.05 -29.64 15.16
N VAL A 261 -4.20 -28.54 14.40
CA VAL A 261 -3.09 -27.82 13.75
C VAL A 261 -2.96 -26.38 14.24
N SER A 262 -1.77 -25.79 14.09
CA SER A 262 -1.51 -24.41 14.50
C SER A 262 -1.81 -23.42 13.38
N PHE A 263 -2.63 -22.41 13.68
CA PHE A 263 -2.87 -21.25 12.84
C PHE A 263 -2.07 -20.03 13.32
N ARG A 264 -1.68 -19.17 12.36
CA ARG A 264 -1.08 -17.86 12.61
C ARG A 264 -1.99 -16.77 12.10
N ARG A 265 -2.12 -15.67 12.84
CA ARG A 265 -2.87 -14.48 12.44
C ARG A 265 -2.03 -13.48 11.67
N GLN A 266 -2.64 -12.82 10.69
CA GLN A 266 -2.07 -11.71 9.95
C GLN A 266 -0.67 -12.10 9.46
N GLN A 267 -0.58 -13.27 8.82
CA GLN A 267 0.68 -13.89 8.42
C GLN A 267 1.12 -13.29 7.09
N ILE A 268 2.35 -12.77 7.06
CA ILE A 268 2.94 -12.24 5.83
C ILE A 268 3.37 -13.43 4.95
N ILE A 269 2.93 -13.42 3.69
CA ILE A 269 3.26 -14.42 2.67
C ILE A 269 3.52 -13.66 1.36
N GLY A 270 4.78 -13.65 0.91
CA GLY A 270 5.19 -12.73 -0.16
C GLY A 270 4.89 -11.28 0.19
N ASP A 271 4.29 -10.55 -0.75
CA ASP A 271 3.88 -9.15 -0.56
C ASP A 271 2.46 -8.99 0.02
N PHE A 272 1.89 -10.05 0.61
CA PHE A 272 0.53 -10.07 1.14
C PHE A 272 0.50 -10.36 2.64
N ILE A 273 -0.54 -9.86 3.31
CA ILE A 273 -0.93 -10.29 4.66
C ILE A 273 -2.17 -11.16 4.50
N ALA A 274 -2.12 -12.38 5.04
CA ALA A 274 -3.26 -13.28 5.12
C ALA A 274 -3.86 -13.24 6.52
N ASP A 275 -5.19 -13.20 6.66
CA ASP A 275 -5.85 -13.11 7.96
C ASP A 275 -5.48 -14.28 8.86
N PHE A 276 -5.57 -15.51 8.32
CA PHE A 276 -5.05 -16.70 8.98
C PHE A 276 -4.31 -17.62 8.02
N ALA A 277 -3.25 -18.26 8.52
CA ALA A 277 -2.52 -19.26 7.76
C ALA A 277 -2.13 -20.47 8.62
N CYS A 278 -2.35 -21.65 8.07
CA CYS A 278 -1.80 -22.92 8.54
C CYS A 278 -0.77 -23.43 7.53
N LEU A 279 0.50 -23.08 7.76
CA LEU A 279 1.59 -23.48 6.86
C LEU A 279 1.78 -25.00 6.73
N PRO A 280 1.61 -25.82 7.79
CA PRO A 280 1.69 -27.29 7.68
C PRO A 280 0.65 -27.88 6.71
N SER A 281 -0.62 -27.48 6.83
CA SER A 281 -1.70 -27.90 5.92
C SER A 281 -1.75 -27.06 4.64
N LYS A 282 -0.80 -26.13 4.45
CA LYS A 282 -0.74 -25.19 3.32
C LYS A 282 -2.06 -24.45 3.08
N LEU A 283 -2.76 -24.08 4.16
CA LEU A 283 -4.07 -23.44 4.10
C LEU A 283 -3.97 -21.96 4.48
N VAL A 284 -4.62 -21.10 3.71
CA VAL A 284 -4.83 -19.67 3.95
C VAL A 284 -6.32 -19.41 4.05
N ILE A 285 -6.71 -18.65 5.07
CA ILE A 285 -8.10 -18.26 5.34
C ILE A 285 -8.17 -16.74 5.30
N GLU A 286 -9.10 -16.22 4.53
CA GLU A 286 -9.40 -14.79 4.40
C GLU A 286 -10.83 -14.52 4.87
N ILE A 287 -11.03 -13.42 5.60
CA ILE A 287 -12.35 -12.97 6.02
C ILE A 287 -12.75 -11.77 5.18
N ASP A 288 -13.76 -11.96 4.35
CA ASP A 288 -14.38 -10.89 3.57
C ASP A 288 -15.30 -10.09 4.49
N GLY A 289 -14.69 -9.12 5.18
CA GLY A 289 -15.45 -8.10 5.90
C GLY A 289 -15.95 -7.07 4.91
N GLY A 290 -17.27 -6.92 4.80
CA GLY A 290 -17.99 -6.03 3.87
C GLY A 290 -17.68 -4.53 3.91
N TYR A 291 -16.43 -4.14 4.13
CA TYR A 291 -15.86 -2.79 4.01
C TYR A 291 -14.77 -2.69 2.92
N HIS A 292 -14.71 -3.62 1.98
CA HIS A 292 -13.76 -3.58 0.86
C HIS A 292 -14.38 -3.63 -0.55
N GLN A 293 -15.63 -3.19 -0.70
CA GLN A 293 -16.12 -2.78 -2.02
C GLN A 293 -15.98 -1.28 -2.23
N LEU A 294 -14.75 -0.88 -2.53
CA LEU A 294 -14.51 0.22 -3.45
C LEU A 294 -13.94 -0.42 -4.71
N PRO A 295 -14.55 -0.27 -5.90
CA PRO A 295 -13.99 -0.84 -7.13
C PRO A 295 -12.54 -0.40 -7.28
N GLU A 296 -11.64 -1.32 -7.66
CA GLU A 296 -10.21 -1.10 -7.96
C GLU A 296 -9.19 -1.31 -6.82
N GLN A 297 -9.24 -2.48 -6.19
CA GLN A 297 -8.02 -3.22 -5.92
C GLN A 297 -7.80 -4.17 -7.11
N HIS A 298 -6.80 -3.94 -7.94
CA HIS A 298 -6.46 -4.91 -8.97
C HIS A 298 -5.10 -5.58 -8.71
N ILE A 299 -4.89 -6.20 -7.56
CA ILE A 299 -4.56 -7.61 -7.75
C ILE A 299 -5.92 -8.23 -7.62
N SER A 300 -6.49 -8.72 -8.72
CA SER A 300 -7.81 -9.34 -8.60
C SER A 300 -7.69 -10.41 -7.52
N ASP A 301 -8.75 -10.59 -6.76
CA ASP A 301 -8.79 -11.66 -5.78
C ASP A 301 -8.37 -13.00 -6.36
N GLU A 302 -8.63 -13.19 -7.66
CA GLU A 302 -8.15 -14.30 -8.48
C GLU A 302 -6.64 -14.29 -8.70
N GLU A 303 -6.00 -13.17 -9.03
CA GLU A 303 -4.54 -13.06 -9.19
C GLU A 303 -3.80 -13.30 -7.86
N ARG A 304 -4.33 -12.77 -6.76
CA ARG A 304 -3.79 -13.02 -5.40
C ARG A 304 -3.90 -14.50 -5.06
N THR A 305 -5.08 -15.08 -5.30
CA THR A 305 -5.34 -16.49 -5.06
C THR A 305 -4.48 -17.37 -5.97
N ALA A 306 -4.31 -16.99 -7.24
CA ALA A 306 -3.47 -17.71 -8.20
C ALA A 306 -2.00 -17.69 -7.78
N TRP A 307 -1.49 -16.56 -7.27
CA TRP A 307 -0.13 -16.49 -6.76
C TRP A 307 0.07 -17.38 -5.53
N LEU A 308 -0.86 -17.33 -4.56
CA LEU A 308 -0.82 -18.18 -3.36
C LEU A 308 -0.92 -19.67 -3.73
N ASN A 309 -1.81 -20.02 -4.66
CA ASN A 309 -1.95 -21.37 -5.21
C ASN A 309 -0.66 -21.82 -5.93
N ALA A 310 0.00 -20.94 -6.68
CA ALA A 310 1.28 -21.25 -7.33
C ALA A 310 2.41 -21.52 -6.31
N GLN A 311 2.33 -20.91 -5.12
CA GLN A 311 3.21 -21.24 -3.99
C GLN A 311 2.85 -22.58 -3.30
N GLY A 312 1.73 -23.19 -3.70
CA GLY A 312 1.21 -24.44 -3.17
C GLY A 312 0.30 -24.25 -1.95
N LEU A 313 -0.18 -23.03 -1.70
CA LEU A 313 -1.13 -22.74 -0.63
C LEU A 313 -2.56 -22.78 -1.18
N LYS A 314 -3.48 -23.43 -0.47
CA LYS A 314 -4.92 -23.36 -0.75
C LYS A 314 -5.52 -22.15 -0.03
N VAL A 315 -6.31 -21.36 -0.72
CA VAL A 315 -7.01 -20.18 -0.16
C VAL A 315 -8.50 -20.48 -0.04
N ILE A 316 -9.06 -20.26 1.15
CA ILE A 316 -10.51 -20.29 1.40
C ILE A 316 -10.95 -18.95 1.98
N ARG A 317 -12.15 -18.51 1.62
CA ARG A 317 -12.71 -17.22 2.03
C ARG A 317 -14.04 -17.39 2.72
N PHE A 318 -14.31 -16.58 3.72
CA PHE A 318 -15.58 -16.53 4.43
C PHE A 318 -16.06 -15.10 4.54
N THR A 319 -17.34 -14.83 4.35
CA THR A 319 -17.88 -13.50 4.63
C THR A 319 -18.12 -13.29 6.12
N ASN A 320 -18.24 -12.03 6.54
CA ASN A 320 -18.68 -11.69 7.89
C ASN A 320 -20.01 -12.36 8.25
N GLU A 321 -20.97 -12.40 7.33
CA GLU A 321 -22.28 -12.98 7.55
C GLU A 321 -22.21 -14.50 7.77
N GLU A 322 -21.31 -15.21 7.07
CA GLU A 322 -21.08 -16.64 7.32
C GLU A 322 -20.54 -16.88 8.74
N ILE A 323 -19.62 -16.03 9.20
CA ILE A 323 -19.00 -16.12 10.52
C ILE A 323 -20.01 -15.79 11.63
N PHE A 324 -20.80 -14.73 11.46
CA PHE A 324 -21.80 -14.32 12.44
C PHE A 324 -23.03 -15.24 12.44
N GLY A 325 -23.42 -15.74 11.27
CA GLY A 325 -24.60 -16.57 11.11
C GLY A 325 -24.41 -17.99 11.63
N ASN A 326 -23.31 -18.65 11.27
CA ASN A 326 -23.04 -20.02 11.72
C ASN A 326 -21.54 -20.36 11.72
N ILE A 327 -20.85 -19.91 12.77
CA ILE A 327 -19.43 -20.20 12.95
C ILE A 327 -19.11 -21.70 12.97
N GLN A 328 -20.02 -22.57 13.43
CA GLN A 328 -19.76 -24.01 13.48
C GLN A 328 -19.66 -24.63 12.09
N GLU A 329 -20.45 -24.15 11.13
CA GLU A 329 -20.36 -24.56 9.73
C GLU A 329 -19.04 -24.12 9.11
N VAL A 330 -18.63 -22.88 9.35
CA VAL A 330 -17.34 -22.33 8.91
C VAL A 330 -16.18 -23.17 9.45
N ILE A 331 -16.19 -23.54 10.73
CA ILE A 331 -15.17 -24.41 11.33
C ILE A 331 -15.18 -25.81 10.71
N ASN A 332 -16.35 -26.36 10.39
CA ASN A 332 -16.43 -27.67 9.72
C ASN A 332 -15.84 -27.62 8.30
N LYS A 333 -16.08 -26.54 7.55
CA LYS A 333 -15.44 -26.30 6.25
C LYS A 333 -13.91 -26.22 6.40
N ILE A 334 -13.41 -25.51 7.40
CA ILE A 334 -11.96 -25.41 7.68
C ILE A 334 -11.37 -26.79 8.03
N LYS A 335 -12.06 -27.59 8.88
CA LYS A 335 -11.60 -28.94 9.24
C LYS A 335 -11.51 -29.90 8.05
N ALA A 336 -12.36 -29.74 7.05
CA ALA A 336 -12.30 -30.55 5.84
C ALA A 336 -11.05 -30.25 4.97
N GLU A 337 -10.37 -29.13 5.24
CA GLU A 337 -9.24 -28.62 4.46
C GLU A 337 -7.88 -28.76 5.17
N ILE A 338 -7.89 -29.25 6.42
CA ILE A 338 -6.69 -29.41 7.27
C ILE A 338 -6.09 -30.80 7.11
#